data_AF-A0A2G8KGF3-F1
#
_entry.id   AF-A0A2G8KGF3-F1
#
_cell.length_a   1.000
_cell.length_b   1.000
_cell.length_c   1.000
_cell.angle_alpha   90.00
_cell.angle_beta   90.00
_cell.angle_gamma   90.00
#
_symmetry.space_group_name_H-M   'P 1'
#
loop_
_entity.id
_entity.type
_entity.pdbx_description
1 polymer ?
#
loop_
_entity_poly.entity_id
_entity_poly.type
_entity_poly.pdbx_seq_one_letter_code
_entity_poly.pdbx_strand_id
1 'polypeptide(L)'
;MKAKRRIIEAEAGYGKSTVTLQLAYDWCNGVKDSPFKDVEILILLRLRQLNSKISIYQAIKLFLAPNDPRIKSSDIKNIIESCSSVKVLLDGYDEFPDRDGATGSDVGRIITSNLFEDIDVTLTNRYLPKDYDKSNTKYVRLVGFDEKARDQYIRKAVTGEDEESVAKLSAL
;
A
#
# COMPACT_ATOMS: atom_id res chain seq x y z
N MET A 1 -9.71 -21.17 0.44
CA MET A 1 -9.86 -19.89 -0.26
C MET A 1 -8.56 -19.10 -0.16
N LYS A 2 -8.14 -18.33 -1.17
CA LYS A 2 -6.88 -17.54 -1.11
C LYS A 2 -7.15 -16.25 -0.32
N ALA A 3 -6.34 -15.99 0.69
CA ALA A 3 -6.42 -14.77 1.50
C ALA A 3 -6.44 -13.50 0.64
N LYS A 4 -7.41 -12.63 0.90
CA LYS A 4 -7.65 -11.34 0.22
C LYS A 4 -7.13 -10.14 0.99
N ARG A 5 -6.61 -10.35 2.20
CA ARG A 5 -5.97 -9.32 3.01
C ARG A 5 -4.49 -9.62 3.21
N ARG A 6 -3.69 -8.58 3.20
CA ARG A 6 -2.28 -8.62 3.61
C ARG A 6 -1.98 -7.46 4.55
N ILE A 7 -1.23 -7.74 5.61
CA ILE A 7 -0.66 -6.71 6.47
C ILE A 7 0.86 -6.79 6.33
N ILE A 8 1.45 -5.69 5.88
CA ILE A 8 2.89 -5.47 5.87
C ILE A 8 3.25 -4.67 7.12
N GLU A 9 3.82 -5.34 8.10
CA GLU A 9 4.31 -4.70 9.31
C GLU A 9 5.79 -4.38 9.19
N ALA A 10 6.17 -3.18 9.65
CA ALA A 10 7.57 -2.81 9.82
C ALA A 10 7.69 -1.63 10.79
N GLU A 11 8.86 -1.47 11.39
CA GLU A 11 9.17 -0.29 12.19
C GLU A 11 9.25 0.99 11.32
N ALA A 12 9.32 2.15 11.98
CA ALA A 12 9.56 3.42 11.29
C ALA A 12 10.92 3.39 10.55
N GLY A 13 10.96 3.92 9.33
CA GLY A 13 12.17 3.94 8.51
C GLY A 13 12.48 2.67 7.71
N TYR A 14 11.72 1.58 7.88
CA TYR A 14 11.96 0.31 7.17
C TYR A 14 11.42 0.28 5.72
N GLY A 15 10.89 1.38 5.21
CA GLY A 15 10.50 1.48 3.79
C GLY A 15 9.09 0.99 3.44
N LYS A 16 8.15 0.93 4.39
CA LYS A 16 6.74 0.53 4.14
C LYS A 16 6.08 1.31 3.00
N SER A 17 6.10 2.65 3.09
CA SER A 17 5.58 3.53 2.04
C SER A 17 6.36 3.40 0.74
N THR A 18 7.67 3.11 0.81
CA THR A 18 8.49 2.88 -0.38
C THR A 18 8.05 1.63 -1.12
N VAL A 19 7.73 0.54 -0.41
CA VAL A 19 7.24 -0.70 -1.02
C VAL A 19 5.89 -0.49 -1.72
N THR A 20 4.94 0.21 -1.10
CA THR A 20 3.63 0.48 -1.74
C THR A 20 3.75 1.39 -2.95
N LEU A 21 4.61 2.41 -2.88
CA LEU A 21 4.92 3.28 -4.02
C LEU A 21 5.64 2.52 -5.14
N GLN A 22 6.59 1.64 -4.81
CA GLN A 22 7.28 0.82 -5.81
C GLN A 22 6.30 -0.10 -6.55
N LEU A 23 5.40 -0.77 -5.82
CA LEU A 23 4.37 -1.61 -6.43
C LEU A 23 3.45 -0.81 -7.37
N ALA A 24 3.10 0.42 -6.99
CA ALA A 24 2.32 1.31 -7.85
C ALA A 24 3.10 1.78 -9.07
N TYR A 25 4.38 2.12 -8.89
CA TYR A 25 5.26 2.49 -9.98
C TYR A 25 5.42 1.34 -10.99
N ASP A 26 5.67 0.12 -10.52
CA ASP A 26 5.86 -1.05 -11.36
C ASP A 26 4.59 -1.38 -12.16
N TRP A 27 3.42 -1.25 -11.53
CA TRP A 27 2.13 -1.40 -12.21
C TRP A 27 1.92 -0.34 -13.29
N CYS A 28 2.12 0.95 -12.96
CA CYS A 28 1.97 2.05 -13.92
C CYS A 28 2.91 1.92 -15.13
N ASN A 29 4.10 1.35 -14.94
CA ASN A 29 5.11 1.19 -15.99
C ASN A 29 5.06 -0.18 -16.68
N GLY A 30 4.11 -1.06 -16.33
CA GLY A 30 3.98 -2.37 -16.96
C GLY A 30 5.21 -3.27 -16.75
N VAL A 31 5.88 -3.18 -15.61
CA VAL A 31 7.05 -4.01 -15.29
C VAL A 31 6.63 -5.48 -15.32
N LYS A 32 7.28 -6.27 -16.19
CA LYS A 32 6.89 -7.66 -16.48
C LYS A 32 6.87 -8.58 -15.24
N ASP A 33 7.78 -8.32 -14.31
CA ASP A 33 7.93 -9.10 -13.07
C ASP A 33 7.12 -8.54 -11.90
N SER A 34 6.34 -7.48 -12.13
CA SER A 34 5.46 -6.92 -11.12
C SER A 34 4.44 -7.97 -10.67
N PRO A 35 4.19 -8.10 -9.35
CA PRO A 35 3.12 -8.97 -8.85
C PRO A 35 1.73 -8.47 -9.27
N PHE A 36 1.62 -7.25 -9.79
CA PHE A 36 0.37 -6.60 -10.19
C PHE A 36 0.25 -6.41 -11.71
N LYS A 37 1.11 -7.02 -12.52
CA LYS A 37 1.13 -6.84 -13.99
C LYS A 37 -0.23 -7.06 -14.70
N ASP A 38 -1.06 -7.99 -14.18
CA ASP A 38 -2.36 -8.36 -14.76
C ASP A 38 -3.54 -7.72 -13.99
N VAL A 39 -3.28 -6.68 -13.21
CA VAL A 39 -4.31 -5.97 -12.42
C VAL A 39 -4.92 -4.85 -13.25
N GLU A 40 -6.24 -4.82 -13.36
CA GLU A 40 -6.95 -3.78 -14.12
C GLU A 40 -6.91 -2.44 -13.41
N ILE A 41 -7.11 -2.44 -12.08
CA ILE A 41 -7.16 -1.23 -11.26
C ILE A 41 -6.31 -1.41 -10.01
N LEU A 42 -5.36 -0.49 -9.83
CA LEU A 42 -4.63 -0.32 -8.58
C LEU A 42 -5.01 1.01 -7.91
N ILE A 43 -5.46 0.94 -6.66
CA ILE A 43 -5.81 2.10 -5.84
C ILE A 43 -4.80 2.18 -4.70
N LEU A 44 -4.03 3.26 -4.63
CA LEU A 44 -3.13 3.54 -3.50
C LEU A 44 -3.66 4.74 -2.70
N LEU A 45 -3.94 4.53 -1.41
CA LEU A 45 -4.39 5.57 -0.49
C LEU A 45 -3.44 5.68 0.69
N ARG A 46 -3.00 6.90 1.00
CA ARG A 46 -2.27 7.21 2.23
C ARG A 46 -3.25 7.51 3.35
N LEU A 47 -3.30 6.64 4.35
CA LEU A 47 -4.32 6.67 5.39
C LEU A 47 -4.25 7.91 6.29
N ARG A 48 -3.06 8.49 6.49
CA ARG A 48 -2.88 9.78 7.17
C ARG A 48 -3.68 10.94 6.57
N GLN A 49 -4.07 10.83 5.30
CA GLN A 49 -4.82 11.87 4.61
C GLN A 49 -6.34 11.66 4.73
N LEU A 50 -6.77 10.47 5.15
CA LEU A 50 -8.19 10.13 5.18
C LEU A 50 -8.89 10.69 6.40
N ASN A 51 -10.15 11.09 6.21
CA ASN A 51 -11.08 11.39 7.28
C ASN A 51 -11.95 10.13 7.53
N SER A 52 -12.04 9.67 8.77
CA SER A 52 -12.82 8.47 9.11
C SER A 52 -14.32 8.60 8.91
N LYS A 53 -14.83 9.83 8.71
CA LYS A 53 -16.26 10.12 8.54
C LYS A 53 -16.75 10.04 7.09
N ILE A 54 -15.86 9.92 6.11
CA ILE A 54 -16.24 9.80 4.69
C ILE A 54 -16.09 8.35 4.23
N SER A 55 -16.89 7.97 3.23
CA SER A 55 -16.75 6.65 2.61
C SER A 55 -15.43 6.49 1.86
N ILE A 56 -14.97 5.26 1.67
CA ILE A 56 -13.75 4.94 0.91
C ILE A 56 -13.87 5.46 -0.53
N TYR A 57 -15.06 5.41 -1.13
CA TYR A 57 -15.29 5.91 -2.49
C TYR A 57 -15.19 7.43 -2.58
N GLN A 58 -15.67 8.16 -1.55
CA GLN A 58 -15.48 9.60 -1.44
C GLN A 58 -14.00 9.95 -1.23
N ALA A 59 -13.28 9.17 -0.43
CA ALA A 59 -11.83 9.33 -0.26
C ALA A 59 -11.09 9.14 -1.60
N ILE A 60 -11.37 8.07 -2.34
CA ILE A 60 -10.78 7.83 -3.67
C ILE A 60 -11.08 9.00 -4.60
N LYS A 61 -12.33 9.48 -4.63
CA LYS A 61 -12.69 10.66 -5.41
C LYS A 61 -11.85 11.87 -5.04
N LEU A 62 -11.77 12.17 -3.75
CA LEU A 62 -11.10 13.35 -3.22
C LEU A 62 -9.59 13.32 -3.46
N PHE A 63 -8.94 12.17 -3.35
CA PHE A 63 -7.47 12.09 -3.41
C PHE A 63 -6.93 11.70 -4.79
N LEU A 64 -7.64 10.89 -5.57
CA LEU A 64 -7.15 10.38 -6.85
C LEU A 64 -7.79 11.05 -8.07
N ALA A 65 -9.00 11.59 -7.94
CA ALA A 65 -9.69 12.27 -9.03
C ALA A 65 -10.39 13.58 -8.60
N PRO A 66 -9.76 14.47 -7.79
CA PRO A 66 -10.45 15.62 -7.19
C PRO A 66 -11.09 16.55 -8.21
N ASN A 67 -10.41 16.76 -9.34
CA ASN A 67 -10.74 17.82 -10.29
C ASN A 67 -11.60 17.34 -11.48
N ASP A 68 -11.99 16.07 -11.53
CA ASP A 68 -12.84 15.57 -12.63
C ASP A 68 -14.33 15.63 -12.26
N PRO A 69 -15.09 16.68 -12.62
CA PRO A 69 -16.50 16.79 -12.22
C PRO A 69 -17.41 15.69 -12.78
N ARG A 70 -16.94 14.92 -13.77
CA ARG A 70 -17.71 13.84 -14.41
C ARG A 70 -17.73 12.57 -13.58
N ILE A 71 -16.72 12.38 -12.71
CA ILE A 71 -16.59 11.19 -11.87
C ILE A 71 -17.17 11.47 -10.49
N LYS A 72 -18.25 10.78 -10.13
CA LYS A 72 -18.83 10.78 -8.78
C LYS A 72 -18.30 9.60 -7.96
N SER A 73 -18.43 9.66 -6.63
CA SER A 73 -18.08 8.53 -5.77
C SER A 73 -18.92 7.28 -6.06
N SER A 74 -20.15 7.43 -6.56
CA SER A 74 -20.97 6.32 -7.04
C SER A 74 -20.36 5.63 -8.25
N ASP A 75 -19.75 6.39 -9.16
CA ASP A 75 -19.13 5.83 -10.36
C ASP A 75 -17.88 5.03 -9.99
N ILE A 76 -17.10 5.53 -9.03
CA ILE A 76 -15.95 4.80 -8.46
C ILE A 76 -16.40 3.47 -7.85
N LYS A 77 -17.49 3.47 -7.08
CA LYS A 77 -18.06 2.24 -6.54
C LYS A 77 -18.41 1.25 -7.65
N ASN A 78 -19.16 1.70 -8.66
CA ASN A 78 -19.57 0.86 -9.78
C ASN A 78 -18.37 0.28 -10.54
N ILE A 79 -17.34 1.10 -10.80
CA ILE A 79 -16.10 0.67 -11.46
C ILE A 79 -15.43 -0.45 -10.66
N ILE A 80 -15.22 -0.23 -9.36
CA ILE A 80 -14.58 -1.21 -8.47
C ILE A 80 -15.37 -2.52 -8.41
N GLU A 81 -16.70 -2.45 -8.38
CA GLU A 81 -17.58 -3.63 -8.33
C GLU A 81 -17.68 -4.36 -9.67
N SER A 82 -17.43 -3.67 -10.79
CA SER A 82 -17.50 -4.24 -12.14
C SER A 82 -16.19 -4.85 -12.65
N CYS A 83 -15.05 -4.43 -12.12
CA CYS A 83 -13.74 -4.92 -12.57
C CYS A 83 -13.43 -6.31 -12.01
N SER A 84 -12.80 -7.15 -12.83
CA SER A 84 -12.45 -8.52 -12.44
C SER A 84 -11.22 -8.58 -11.53
N SER A 85 -10.35 -7.57 -11.59
CA SER A 85 -9.11 -7.50 -10.83
C SER A 85 -8.82 -6.10 -10.29
N VAL A 86 -9.15 -5.88 -9.01
CA VAL A 86 -8.86 -4.65 -8.27
C VAL A 86 -7.89 -4.94 -7.11
N LYS A 87 -6.86 -4.10 -7.00
CA LYS A 87 -5.92 -4.08 -5.86
C LYS A 87 -6.04 -2.77 -5.11
N VAL A 88 -6.11 -2.85 -3.78
CA VAL A 88 -6.11 -1.67 -2.92
C VAL A 88 -4.90 -1.72 -1.99
N LEU A 89 -4.09 -0.67 -2.03
CA LEU A 89 -2.97 -0.44 -1.13
C LEU A 89 -3.35 0.67 -0.14
N LEU A 90 -3.38 0.34 1.15
CA LEU A 90 -3.66 1.26 2.24
C LEU A 90 -2.37 1.50 3.01
N ASP A 91 -1.77 2.67 2.82
CA ASP A 91 -0.46 3.00 3.39
C ASP A 91 -0.58 3.78 4.71
N GLY A 92 0.01 3.25 5.79
CA GLY A 92 0.17 3.94 7.07
C GLY A 92 -1.05 3.85 8.00
N TYR A 93 -1.51 2.64 8.34
CA TYR A 93 -2.66 2.47 9.25
C TYR A 93 -2.45 3.08 10.64
N ASP A 94 -1.21 3.05 11.13
CA ASP A 94 -0.82 3.72 12.38
C ASP A 94 -1.05 5.23 12.36
N GLU A 95 -1.18 5.83 11.18
CA GLU A 95 -1.43 7.26 10.99
C GLU A 95 -2.93 7.56 10.75
N PHE A 96 -3.79 6.55 10.68
CA PHE A 96 -5.23 6.75 10.45
C PHE A 96 -5.89 7.36 11.71
N PRO A 97 -6.72 8.43 11.58
CA PRO A 97 -7.30 9.14 12.74
C PRO A 97 -8.22 8.30 13.63
N ASP A 98 -8.88 7.28 13.07
CA ASP A 98 -9.82 6.39 13.78
C ASP A 98 -9.32 4.94 13.78
N ARG A 99 -8.00 4.77 13.79
CA ARG A 99 -7.39 3.45 13.92
C ARG A 99 -7.79 2.83 15.25
N ASP A 100 -8.09 1.54 15.23
CA ASP A 100 -8.53 0.78 16.40
C ASP A 100 -9.75 1.39 17.15
N GLY A 101 -10.50 2.29 16.49
CA GLY A 101 -11.77 2.84 16.96
C GLY A 101 -12.93 1.87 16.71
N ALA A 102 -14.16 2.27 17.07
CA ALA A 102 -15.34 1.46 16.77
C ALA A 102 -15.42 1.17 15.26
N THR A 103 -15.84 -0.03 14.88
CA THR A 103 -15.79 -0.60 13.51
C THR A 103 -16.65 0.11 12.45
N GLY A 104 -17.05 1.37 12.68
CA GLY A 104 -17.90 2.15 11.81
C GLY A 104 -17.21 2.74 10.59
N SER A 105 -15.90 3.01 10.65
CA SER A 105 -15.18 3.56 9.48
C SER A 105 -15.01 2.52 8.37
N ASP A 106 -15.06 2.97 7.11
CA ASP A 106 -14.87 2.08 5.96
C ASP A 106 -13.49 1.39 6.00
N VAL A 107 -12.45 2.07 6.51
CA VAL A 107 -11.11 1.48 6.68
C VAL A 107 -11.16 0.31 7.68
N GLY A 108 -11.81 0.50 8.83
CA GLY A 108 -12.01 -0.58 9.82
C GLY A 108 -12.80 -1.74 9.24
N ARG A 109 -13.86 -1.47 8.48
CA ARG A 109 -14.65 -2.48 7.77
C ARG A 109 -13.83 -3.22 6.70
N ILE A 110 -12.93 -2.54 5.99
CA ILE A 110 -12.03 -3.17 5.01
C ILE A 110 -11.08 -4.14 5.70
N ILE A 111 -10.48 -3.74 6.81
CA ILE A 111 -9.51 -4.56 7.57
C ILE A 111 -10.18 -5.79 8.20
N THR A 112 -11.45 -5.67 8.59
CA THR A 112 -12.27 -6.76 9.12
C THR A 112 -13.02 -7.55 8.04
N SER A 113 -12.72 -7.34 6.75
CA SER A 113 -13.38 -7.96 5.59
C SER A 113 -14.88 -7.67 5.42
N ASN A 114 -15.47 -6.78 6.22
CA ASN A 114 -16.89 -6.36 6.14
C ASN A 114 -17.19 -5.33 5.04
N LEU A 115 -16.15 -4.91 4.33
CA LEU A 115 -16.17 -4.12 3.10
C LEU A 115 -15.02 -4.63 2.23
N PHE A 116 -15.19 -4.63 0.91
CA PHE A 116 -14.18 -5.11 -0.05
C PHE A 116 -13.84 -6.60 0.12
N GLU A 117 -14.78 -7.44 0.55
CA GLU A 117 -14.53 -8.86 0.90
C GLU A 117 -13.74 -9.63 -0.17
N ASP A 118 -14.18 -9.53 -1.43
CA ASP A 118 -13.57 -10.22 -2.58
C ASP A 118 -12.39 -9.45 -3.21
N ILE A 119 -12.19 -8.20 -2.83
CA ILE A 119 -11.13 -7.32 -3.34
C ILE A 119 -9.85 -7.59 -2.59
N ASP A 120 -8.73 -7.52 -3.29
CA ASP A 120 -7.43 -7.82 -2.72
C ASP A 120 -6.80 -6.54 -2.14
N VAL A 121 -6.65 -6.52 -0.82
CA VAL A 121 -6.22 -5.33 -0.05
C VAL A 121 -4.92 -5.61 0.69
N THR A 122 -3.96 -4.70 0.58
CA THR A 122 -2.71 -4.71 1.35
C THR A 122 -2.63 -3.45 2.20
N LEU A 123 -2.45 -3.65 3.51
CA LEU A 123 -2.28 -2.61 4.51
C LEU A 123 -0.81 -2.53 4.92
N THR A 124 -0.25 -1.33 5.07
CA THR A 124 1.02 -1.15 5.78
C THR A 124 0.76 -0.59 7.18
N ASN A 125 1.46 -1.11 8.18
CA ASN A 125 1.32 -0.66 9.57
C ASN A 125 2.62 -0.82 10.36
N ARG A 126 2.75 -0.15 11.51
CA ARG A 126 3.86 -0.37 12.45
C ARG A 126 3.65 -1.57 13.37
N TYR A 127 2.40 -1.93 13.62
CA TYR A 127 2.01 -3.02 14.51
C TYR A 127 0.86 -3.82 13.88
N LEU A 128 0.42 -4.92 14.49
CA LEU A 128 -0.83 -5.56 14.07
C LEU A 128 -2.04 -4.75 14.56
N PRO A 129 -3.01 -4.39 13.69
CA PRO A 129 -4.27 -3.80 14.11
C PRO A 129 -4.94 -4.64 15.21
N LYS A 130 -5.67 -4.00 16.13
CA LYS A 130 -6.36 -4.74 17.20
C LYS A 130 -7.42 -5.69 16.62
N ASP A 131 -8.20 -5.18 15.68
CA ASP A 131 -9.26 -5.90 15.00
C ASP A 131 -8.93 -6.05 13.51
N TYR A 132 -8.90 -7.29 13.05
CA TYR A 132 -8.78 -7.66 11.64
C TYR A 132 -9.27 -9.09 11.43
N ASP A 133 -9.62 -9.42 10.19
CA ASP A 133 -10.04 -10.78 9.84
C ASP A 133 -8.84 -11.73 9.75
N LYS A 134 -8.55 -12.43 10.84
CA LYS A 134 -7.44 -13.39 10.94
C LYS A 134 -7.56 -14.55 9.93
N SER A 135 -8.77 -14.92 9.52
CA SER A 135 -9.00 -16.05 8.62
C SER A 135 -8.69 -15.71 7.15
N ASN A 136 -8.82 -14.43 6.78
CA ASN A 136 -8.61 -13.93 5.42
C ASN A 136 -7.33 -13.08 5.26
N THR A 137 -6.52 -12.96 6.32
CA THR A 137 -5.34 -12.09 6.34
C THR A 137 -4.03 -12.88 6.37
N LYS A 138 -3.13 -12.53 5.44
CA LYS A 138 -1.71 -12.92 5.51
C LYS A 138 -0.88 -11.82 6.13
N TYR A 139 0.09 -12.21 6.93
CA TYR A 139 1.02 -11.31 7.58
C TYR A 139 2.40 -11.39 6.94
N VAL A 140 3.02 -10.24 6.70
CA VAL A 140 4.39 -10.12 6.20
C VAL A 140 5.10 -9.08 7.05
N ARG A 141 6.29 -9.43 7.56
CA ARG A 141 7.14 -8.48 8.27
C ARG A 141 8.29 -8.03 7.37
N LEU A 142 8.42 -6.72 7.18
CA LEU A 142 9.53 -6.13 6.47
C LEU A 142 10.67 -5.87 7.45
N VAL A 143 11.78 -6.59 7.27
CA VAL A 143 12.93 -6.59 8.19
C VAL A 143 14.09 -5.69 7.73
N GLY A 144 13.89 -4.92 6.65
CA GLY A 144 14.89 -4.01 6.11
C GLY A 144 15.86 -4.70 5.16
N PHE A 145 17.03 -4.09 4.98
CA PHE A 145 18.06 -4.60 4.08
C PHE A 145 18.91 -5.65 4.77
N ASP A 146 19.24 -6.70 4.02
CA ASP A 146 20.41 -7.50 4.31
C ASP A 146 21.69 -6.73 3.98
N GLU A 147 22.84 -7.30 4.33
CA GLU A 147 24.14 -6.67 4.10
C GLU A 147 24.38 -6.32 2.63
N LYS A 148 24.00 -7.21 1.69
CA LYS A 148 24.19 -6.99 0.26
C LYS A 148 23.32 -5.84 -0.26
N ALA A 149 22.04 -5.83 0.10
CA ALA A 149 21.10 -4.80 -0.29
C ALA A 149 21.50 -3.44 0.31
N ARG A 150 22.00 -3.42 1.54
CA ARG A 150 22.52 -2.22 2.19
C ARG A 150 23.73 -1.66 1.45
N ASP A 151 24.69 -2.51 1.11
CA ASP A 151 25.89 -2.08 0.39
C ASP A 151 25.56 -1.54 -1.01
N GLN A 152 24.65 -2.21 -1.72
CA GLN A 152 24.13 -1.74 -3.01
C GLN A 152 23.44 -0.37 -2.88
N TYR A 153 22.61 -0.20 -1.84
CA TYR A 153 21.94 1.07 -1.58
C TYR A 153 22.94 2.19 -1.28
N ILE A 154 23.93 1.95 -0.41
CA ILE A 154 24.97 2.94 -0.07
C ILE A 154 25.76 3.33 -1.30
N ARG A 155 26.21 2.36 -2.11
CA ARG A 155 26.93 2.65 -3.37
C ARG A 155 26.08 3.54 -4.27
N LYS A 156 24.85 3.12 -4.57
CA LYS A 156 23.95 3.91 -5.43
C LYS A 156 23.71 5.33 -4.90
N ALA A 157 23.56 5.49 -3.59
CA ALA A 157 23.29 6.79 -2.97
C ALA A 157 24.51 7.72 -2.91
N VAL A 158 25.72 7.17 -2.72
CA VAL A 158 26.95 7.93 -2.50
C VAL A 158 27.73 8.16 -3.79
N THR A 159 27.83 7.15 -4.65
CA THR A 159 28.66 7.20 -5.86
C THR A 159 27.87 7.56 -7.12
N GLY A 160 26.54 7.54 -7.06
CA GLY A 160 25.73 7.63 -8.28
C GLY A 160 26.10 6.49 -9.25
N GLU A 161 26.30 6.82 -10.53
CA GLU A 161 26.79 5.89 -11.57
C GLU A 161 28.31 5.90 -11.75
N ASP A 162 29.06 6.60 -10.89
CA ASP A 162 30.51 6.75 -11.01
C ASP A 162 31.28 5.60 -10.32
N GLU A 163 31.89 4.72 -11.12
CA GLU A 163 32.65 3.55 -10.62
C GLU A 163 33.93 3.92 -9.86
N GLU A 164 34.53 5.09 -10.14
CA GLU A 164 35.79 5.53 -9.49
C GLU A 164 35.59 5.80 -7.99
N SER A 165 34.39 6.24 -7.61
CA SER A 165 34.01 6.53 -6.24
C SER A 165 33.74 5.26 -5.40
N VAL A 166 33.47 4.11 -6.04
CA VAL A 166 33.19 2.82 -5.37
C VAL A 166 34.45 2.21 -4.75
N ALA A 167 35.61 2.41 -5.36
CA ALA A 167 36.89 1.90 -4.88
C ALA A 167 37.35 2.54 -3.55
N LYS A 168 36.91 3.77 -3.25
CA LYS A 168 37.27 4.48 -2.01
C LYS A 168 36.45 4.04 -0.79
N LEU A 169 35.24 3.51 -1.01
CA LEU A 169 34.35 3.04 0.06
C LEU A 169 34.71 1.64 0.58
N SER A 170 35.45 0.85 -0.20
CA SER A 170 35.89 -0.51 0.20
C SER A 170 37.21 -0.52 0.98
N ALA A 171 37.79 0.65 1.23
CA ALA A 171 39.02 0.86 2.00
C ALA A 171 38.78 1.48 3.40
N LEU A 172 37.51 1.68 3.78
CA LEU A 172 37.05 2.11 5.11
C LEU A 172 36.41 0.92 5.83
#